data_AF-A0A2W7B359-F1
#
_entry.id   AF-A0A2W7B359-F1
#
_cell.length_a   1.000
_cell.length_b   1.000
_cell.length_c   1.000
_cell.angle_alpha   90.00
_cell.angle_beta   90.00
_cell.angle_gamma   90.00
#
_symmetry.space_group_name_H-M   'P 1'
#
loop_
_entity.id
_entity.type
_entity.pdbx_description
1 polymer ?
#
loop_
_entity_poly.entity_id
_entity_poly.type
_entity_poly.pdbx_seq_one_letter_code
_entity_poly.pdbx_strand_id
1 'polypeptide(L)'
;MDGERDELMARLEGLETRLEGFIQQGLTERIARLEDALTLVTDVERYQPLQRLLKTGKLREADEETVRVILQEAGTPDREDLPPDAILKFPCSVLRVVDRLWITYTGGRFGFSVQLQLYKAVGGTLESAIAQDTALLNRLGDRVGWRQNNQWRTHDQARHDLDDPVGCYPVIWWDSPYGDKMVNYFLTRLFTCGL
;
A
#
# COMPACT_ATOMS: atom_id res chain seq x y z
N MET A 1 32.25 49.58 19.79
CA MET A 1 32.77 48.24 20.15
C MET A 1 31.63 47.25 20.33
N ASP A 2 30.58 47.59 21.10
CA ASP A 2 29.45 46.69 21.32
C ASP A 2 28.65 46.36 20.04
N GLY A 3 28.35 47.34 19.18
CA GLY A 3 27.58 47.07 17.95
C GLY A 3 28.25 46.16 16.92
N GLU A 4 29.58 46.16 16.83
CA GLU A 4 30.34 45.30 15.90
C GLU A 4 30.45 43.86 16.44
N ARG A 5 30.50 43.72 17.77
CA ARG A 5 30.41 42.43 18.46
C ARG A 5 29.01 41.82 18.31
N ASP A 6 27.96 42.62 18.45
CA ASP A 6 26.58 42.17 18.28
C ASP A 6 26.30 41.70 16.85
N GLU A 7 26.84 42.41 15.85
CA GLU A 7 26.76 42.00 14.44
C GLU A 7 27.50 40.67 14.17
N LEU A 8 28.69 40.49 14.75
CA LEU A 8 29.46 39.24 14.66
C LEU A 8 28.70 38.07 15.30
N MET A 9 28.09 38.29 16.46
CA MET A 9 27.28 37.27 17.14
C MET A 9 26.06 36.87 16.31
N ALA A 10 25.32 37.84 15.76
CA ALA A 10 24.18 37.57 14.89
C ALA A 10 24.58 36.79 13.62
N ARG A 11 25.76 37.09 13.05
CA ARG A 11 26.30 36.35 11.91
C ARG A 11 26.70 34.93 12.27
N LEU A 12 27.26 34.71 13.47
CA LEU A 12 27.63 33.39 13.97
C LEU A 12 26.38 32.52 14.16
N GLU A 13 25.36 33.03 14.85
CA GLU A 13 24.07 32.35 15.05
C GLU A 13 23.42 31.98 13.71
N GLY A 14 23.47 32.88 12.72
CA GLY A 14 22.99 32.61 11.37
C GLY A 14 23.76 31.50 10.64
N LEU A 15 25.07 31.39 10.86
CA LEU A 15 25.89 30.30 10.30
C LEU A 15 25.60 28.97 11.01
N GLU A 16 25.46 28.97 12.33
CA GLU A 16 25.10 27.79 13.12
C GLU A 16 23.75 27.23 12.69
N THR A 17 22.72 28.09 12.58
CA THR A 17 21.38 27.69 12.11
C THR A 17 21.43 27.08 10.71
N ARG A 18 22.22 27.65 9.80
CA ARG A 18 22.39 27.12 8.43
C ARG A 18 23.11 25.77 8.42
N LEU A 19 24.13 25.60 9.27
CA LEU A 19 24.87 24.35 9.39
C LEU A 19 23.97 23.24 9.96
N GLU A 20 23.18 23.55 10.99
CA GLU A 20 22.20 22.63 11.57
C GLU A 20 21.17 22.21 10.52
N GLY A 21 20.64 23.16 9.74
CA GLY A 21 19.71 22.88 8.65
C GLY A 21 20.30 21.93 7.60
N PHE A 22 21.55 22.15 7.19
CA PHE A 22 22.24 21.29 6.23
C PHE A 22 22.46 19.87 6.76
N ILE A 23 22.90 19.75 8.02
CA ILE A 23 23.08 18.45 8.68
C ILE A 23 21.74 17.71 8.78
N GLN A 24 20.68 18.40 9.20
CA GLN A 24 19.35 17.80 9.35
C GLN A 24 18.79 17.33 8.02
N GLN A 25 18.95 18.10 6.94
CA GLN A 25 18.57 17.69 5.59
C GLN A 25 19.33 16.45 5.14
N GLY A 26 20.66 16.46 5.25
CA GLY A 26 21.49 15.31 4.85
C GLY A 26 21.20 14.04 5.66
N LEU A 27 20.89 14.16 6.95
CA LEU A 27 20.47 13.03 7.78
C LEU A 27 19.10 12.50 7.34
N THR A 28 18.15 13.39 7.08
CA THR A 28 16.79 13.02 6.62
C THR A 28 16.85 12.26 5.30
N GLU A 29 17.65 12.72 4.34
CA GLU A 29 17.84 12.03 3.06
C GLU A 29 18.51 10.65 3.19
N ARG A 30 19.42 10.49 4.16
CA ARG A 30 20.05 9.20 4.42
C ARG A 30 19.08 8.24 5.08
N ILE A 31 18.28 8.71 6.03
CA ILE A 31 17.23 7.91 6.68
C ILE A 31 16.23 7.43 5.63
N ALA A 32 15.70 8.33 4.80
CA ALA A 32 14.75 7.97 3.75
C ALA A 32 15.32 6.93 2.78
N ARG A 33 16.59 7.07 2.38
CA ARG A 33 17.27 6.06 1.53
C ARG A 33 17.43 4.71 2.22
N LEU A 34 17.75 4.71 3.51
CA LEU A 34 17.90 3.48 4.29
C LEU A 34 16.55 2.79 4.51
N GLU A 35 15.48 3.55 4.74
CA GLU A 35 14.11 3.03 4.84
C GLU A 35 13.63 2.43 3.52
N ASP A 36 13.87 3.13 2.40
CA ASP A 36 13.60 2.65 1.04
C ASP A 36 14.35 1.33 0.80
N ALA A 37 15.65 1.27 1.11
CA ALA A 37 16.45 0.07 0.91
C ALA A 37 15.99 -1.09 1.82
N LEU A 38 15.80 -0.82 3.12
CA LEU A 38 15.42 -1.83 4.11
C LEU A 38 14.08 -2.49 3.78
N THR A 39 13.13 -1.73 3.23
CA THR A 39 11.83 -2.25 2.80
C THR A 39 11.97 -3.31 1.70
N LEU A 40 13.00 -3.20 0.86
CA LEU A 40 13.23 -4.10 -0.28
C LEU A 40 14.24 -5.22 0.00
N VAL A 41 14.93 -5.21 1.14
CA VAL A 41 16.05 -6.12 1.46
C VAL A 41 15.73 -7.61 1.24
N THR A 42 14.46 -7.99 1.33
CA THR A 42 14.03 -9.38 1.10
C THR A 42 14.09 -9.81 -0.36
N ASP A 43 13.83 -8.91 -1.32
CA ASP A 43 13.87 -9.19 -2.78
C ASP A 43 13.78 -7.87 -3.57
N VAL A 44 14.92 -7.21 -3.78
CA VAL A 44 14.96 -5.89 -4.42
C VAL A 44 14.43 -5.93 -5.84
N GLU A 45 14.78 -6.96 -6.62
CA GLU A 45 14.41 -7.06 -8.03
C GLU A 45 12.89 -7.15 -8.22
N ARG A 46 12.22 -7.90 -7.35
CA ARG A 46 10.76 -8.05 -7.37
C ARG A 46 10.01 -6.76 -7.04
N TYR A 47 10.45 -6.04 -6.01
CA TYR A 47 9.67 -4.94 -5.44
C TYR A 47 10.06 -3.55 -5.97
N GLN A 48 11.27 -3.38 -6.52
CA GLN A 48 11.73 -2.09 -7.04
C GLN A 48 10.81 -1.50 -8.14
N PRO A 49 10.24 -2.29 -9.08
CA PRO A 49 9.29 -1.75 -10.05
C PRO A 49 8.06 -1.12 -9.38
N LEU A 50 7.43 -1.84 -8.43
CA LEU A 50 6.29 -1.34 -7.67
C LEU A 50 6.62 -0.06 -6.91
N GLN A 51 7.76 -0.07 -6.20
CA GLN A 51 8.24 1.11 -5.47
C GLN A 51 8.37 2.32 -6.39
N ARG A 52 9.00 2.17 -7.56
CA ARG A 52 9.20 3.27 -8.52
C ARG A 52 7.87 3.82 -9.04
N LEU A 53 6.92 2.95 -9.36
CA LEU A 53 5.60 3.35 -9.87
C LEU A 53 4.83 4.14 -8.80
N LEU A 54 4.78 3.64 -7.57
CA LEU A 54 4.14 4.33 -6.46
C LEU A 54 4.82 5.67 -6.13
N LYS A 55 6.16 5.71 -6.08
CA LYS A 55 6.93 6.94 -5.83
C LYS A 55 6.72 8.01 -6.90
N THR A 56 6.39 7.60 -8.13
CA THR A 56 6.11 8.51 -9.26
C THR A 56 4.62 8.81 -9.43
N GLY A 57 3.76 8.33 -8.54
CA GLY A 57 2.32 8.56 -8.58
C GLY A 57 1.58 7.81 -9.70
N LYS A 58 2.22 6.83 -10.34
CA LYS A 58 1.62 6.01 -11.41
C LYS A 58 0.79 4.89 -10.80
N LEU A 59 -0.35 5.25 -10.21
CA LEU A 59 -1.16 4.35 -9.38
C LEU A 59 -1.78 3.20 -10.18
N ARG A 60 -2.15 3.42 -11.44
CA ARG A 60 -2.68 2.36 -12.32
C ARG A 60 -1.63 1.28 -12.57
N GLU A 61 -0.47 1.70 -13.06
CA GLU A 61 0.63 0.79 -13.32
C GLU A 61 1.12 0.13 -12.02
N ALA A 62 1.09 0.82 -10.89
CA ALA A 62 1.40 0.24 -9.58
C ALA A 62 0.41 -0.86 -9.16
N ASP A 63 -0.87 -0.71 -9.48
CA ASP A 63 -1.88 -1.73 -9.19
C ASP A 63 -1.72 -2.97 -10.08
N GLU A 64 -1.44 -2.77 -11.37
CA GLU A 64 -1.07 -3.85 -12.30
C GLU A 64 0.21 -4.57 -11.84
N GLU A 65 1.21 -3.81 -11.42
CA GLU A 65 2.45 -4.31 -10.87
C GLU A 65 2.25 -5.10 -9.56
N THR A 66 1.32 -4.66 -8.71
CA THR A 66 0.99 -5.37 -7.47
C THR A 66 0.53 -6.79 -7.76
N VAL A 67 -0.29 -6.96 -8.79
CA VAL A 67 -0.69 -8.29 -9.24
C VAL A 67 0.50 -9.09 -9.75
N ARG A 68 1.37 -8.47 -10.57
CA ARG A 68 2.56 -9.15 -11.10
C ARG A 68 3.45 -9.68 -9.97
N VAL A 69 3.67 -8.88 -8.92
CA VAL A 69 4.45 -9.28 -7.73
C VAL A 69 3.82 -10.48 -7.03
N ILE A 70 2.50 -10.48 -6.85
CA ILE A 70 1.78 -11.60 -6.21
C ILE A 70 1.88 -12.87 -7.07
N LEU A 71 1.65 -12.76 -8.37
CA LEU A 71 1.74 -13.86 -9.33
C LEU A 71 3.16 -14.45 -9.41
N GLN A 72 4.17 -13.58 -9.42
CA GLN A 72 5.58 -13.99 -9.42
C GLN A 72 5.93 -14.81 -8.17
N GLU A 73 5.49 -14.38 -6.98
CA GLU A 73 5.70 -15.17 -5.76
C GLU A 73 4.94 -16.49 -5.77
N ALA A 74 3.73 -16.47 -6.33
CA ALA A 74 2.92 -17.67 -6.42
C ALA A 74 3.39 -18.66 -7.51
N GLY A 75 4.35 -18.26 -8.34
CA GLY A 75 4.96 -19.12 -9.36
C GLY A 75 4.07 -19.39 -10.57
N THR A 76 3.12 -18.51 -10.87
CA THR A 76 2.21 -18.65 -12.01
C THR A 76 2.05 -17.34 -12.78
N PRO A 77 1.92 -17.35 -14.11
CA PRO A 77 1.65 -16.16 -14.90
C PRO A 77 0.18 -15.71 -14.85
N ASP A 78 -0.74 -16.59 -14.43
CA ASP A 78 -2.19 -16.34 -14.45
C ASP A 78 -2.81 -16.45 -13.05
N ARG A 79 -3.71 -15.51 -12.73
CA ARG A 79 -4.51 -15.56 -11.49
C ARG A 79 -5.48 -16.72 -11.50
N GLU A 80 -5.91 -17.16 -12.69
CA GLU A 80 -6.79 -18.30 -12.86
C GLU A 80 -6.14 -19.60 -12.36
N ASP A 81 -4.82 -19.68 -12.45
CA ASP A 81 -4.07 -20.85 -12.00
C ASP A 81 -3.84 -20.87 -10.48
N LEU A 82 -4.32 -19.88 -9.73
CA LEU A 82 -4.18 -19.81 -8.27
C LEU A 82 -5.35 -20.49 -7.54
N PRO A 83 -5.17 -21.73 -7.05
CA PRO A 83 -6.21 -22.35 -6.25
C PRO A 83 -6.36 -21.62 -4.91
N PRO A 84 -7.57 -21.62 -4.31
CA PRO A 84 -7.81 -21.05 -2.98
C PRO A 84 -6.81 -21.47 -1.91
N ASP A 85 -6.40 -22.74 -1.91
CA ASP A 85 -5.42 -23.28 -0.93
C ASP A 85 -4.03 -22.64 -1.07
N ALA A 86 -3.63 -22.22 -2.27
CA ALA A 86 -2.39 -21.50 -2.48
C ALA A 86 -2.48 -20.09 -1.90
N ILE A 87 -3.61 -19.40 -2.10
CA ILE A 87 -3.87 -18.08 -1.50
C ILE A 87 -3.84 -18.14 0.03
N LEU A 88 -4.48 -19.15 0.64
CA LEU A 88 -4.47 -19.33 2.08
C LEU A 88 -3.08 -19.62 2.67
N LYS A 89 -2.14 -20.07 1.86
CA LYS A 89 -0.73 -20.32 2.25
C LYS A 89 0.22 -19.22 1.75
N PHE A 90 -0.27 -18.23 1.01
CA PHE A 90 0.54 -17.21 0.36
C PHE A 90 1.43 -16.46 1.37
N PRO A 91 2.72 -16.22 1.12
CA PRO A 91 3.61 -15.73 2.17
C PRO A 91 3.26 -14.33 2.68
N CYS A 92 3.09 -14.22 3.99
CA CYS A 92 2.76 -12.94 4.65
C CYS A 92 3.86 -11.89 4.49
N SER A 93 5.12 -12.30 4.33
CA SER A 93 6.24 -11.39 4.07
C SER A 93 6.02 -10.57 2.80
N VAL A 94 5.56 -11.21 1.72
CA VAL A 94 5.28 -10.53 0.45
C VAL A 94 4.15 -9.53 0.59
N LEU A 95 3.05 -9.93 1.23
CA LEU A 95 1.89 -9.06 1.48
C LEU A 95 2.27 -7.82 2.30
N ARG A 96 3.10 -7.99 3.34
CA ARG A 96 3.57 -6.88 4.18
C ARG A 96 4.48 -5.91 3.43
N VAL A 97 5.34 -6.40 2.53
CA VAL A 97 6.20 -5.52 1.72
C VAL A 97 5.35 -4.71 0.75
N VAL A 98 4.43 -5.37 0.02
CA VAL A 98 3.50 -4.70 -0.89
C VAL A 98 2.67 -3.65 -0.15
N ASP A 99 2.07 -4.01 0.98
CA ASP A 99 1.27 -3.11 1.80
C ASP A 99 2.07 -1.89 2.29
N ARG A 100 3.28 -2.12 2.79
CA ARG A 100 4.18 -1.04 3.24
C ARG A 100 4.54 -0.09 2.12
N LEU A 101 4.76 -0.58 0.89
CA LEU A 101 5.03 0.27 -0.26
C LEU A 101 3.82 1.16 -0.58
N TRP A 102 2.63 0.58 -0.66
CA TRP A 102 1.38 1.33 -0.89
C TRP A 102 1.19 2.42 0.18
N ILE A 103 1.28 2.07 1.46
CA ILE A 103 1.11 3.02 2.57
C ILE A 103 2.13 4.16 2.47
N THR A 104 3.41 3.83 2.31
CA THR A 104 4.51 4.80 2.34
C THR A 104 4.33 5.87 1.26
N TYR A 105 4.04 5.46 0.02
CA TYR A 105 4.04 6.37 -1.12
C TYR A 105 2.67 6.97 -1.45
N THR A 106 1.61 6.56 -0.74
CA THR A 106 0.26 7.12 -0.92
C THR A 106 -0.23 7.92 0.28
N GLY A 107 0.68 8.24 1.21
CA GLY A 107 0.33 8.98 2.42
C GLY A 107 -0.59 8.21 3.36
N GLY A 108 -0.46 6.88 3.39
CA GLY A 108 -1.27 5.97 4.21
C GLY A 108 -2.72 5.81 3.76
N ARG A 109 -3.07 6.27 2.56
CA ARG A 109 -4.44 6.21 2.04
C ARG A 109 -4.80 4.84 1.47
N PHE A 110 -3.84 4.12 0.92
CA PHE A 110 -4.04 2.89 0.17
C PHE A 110 -3.14 1.77 0.71
N GLY A 111 -3.57 0.52 0.51
CA GLY A 111 -2.91 -0.66 1.06
C GLY A 111 -3.91 -1.75 1.46
N PHE A 112 -3.44 -2.99 1.53
CA PHE A 112 -4.21 -4.14 1.98
C PHE A 112 -4.61 -4.06 3.46
N SER A 113 -3.73 -3.54 4.33
CA SER A 113 -4.07 -3.31 5.73
C SER A 113 -5.14 -2.23 5.89
N VAL A 114 -5.11 -1.18 5.06
CA VAL A 114 -6.16 -0.15 5.02
C VAL A 114 -7.50 -0.76 4.60
N GLN A 115 -7.51 -1.58 3.55
CA GLN A 115 -8.71 -2.32 3.13
C GLN A 115 -9.23 -3.24 4.23
N LEU A 116 -8.33 -3.97 4.91
CA LEU A 116 -8.71 -4.86 6.01
C LEU A 116 -9.26 -4.09 7.22
N GLN A 117 -8.69 -2.93 7.55
CA GLN A 117 -9.22 -2.06 8.60
C GLN A 117 -10.63 -1.56 8.26
N LEU A 118 -10.87 -1.19 7.00
CA LEU A 118 -12.19 -0.78 6.54
C LEU A 118 -13.19 -1.95 6.52
N TYR A 119 -12.75 -3.16 6.20
CA TYR A 119 -13.56 -4.36 6.32
C TYR A 119 -13.98 -4.61 7.77
N LYS A 120 -13.04 -4.49 8.72
CA LYS A 120 -13.34 -4.56 10.16
C LYS A 120 -14.31 -3.45 10.58
N ALA A 121 -14.14 -2.23 10.07
CA ALA A 121 -14.99 -1.09 10.41
C ALA A 121 -16.45 -1.25 9.94
N VAL A 122 -16.71 -1.99 8.86
CA VAL A 122 -18.08 -2.32 8.44
C VAL A 122 -18.66 -3.55 9.18
N GLY A 123 -17.94 -4.09 10.16
CA GLY A 123 -18.35 -5.23 10.98
C GLY A 123 -17.78 -6.57 10.53
N GLY A 124 -16.81 -6.57 9.62
CA GLY A 124 -16.16 -7.79 9.13
C GLY A 124 -15.21 -8.41 10.14
N THR A 125 -15.22 -9.74 10.21
CA THR A 125 -14.33 -10.54 11.04
C THR A 125 -13.65 -11.63 10.21
N LEU A 126 -12.73 -12.37 10.81
CA LEU A 126 -12.15 -13.56 10.18
C LEU A 126 -13.24 -14.58 9.87
N GLU A 127 -14.17 -14.80 10.80
CA GLU A 127 -15.29 -15.72 10.64
C GLU A 127 -16.21 -15.30 9.50
N SER A 128 -16.52 -14.01 9.36
CA SER A 128 -17.36 -13.53 8.26
C SER A 128 -16.67 -13.63 6.90
N ALA A 129 -15.34 -13.44 6.85
CA ALA A 129 -14.56 -13.64 5.63
C ALA A 129 -14.55 -15.12 5.22
N ILE A 130 -14.35 -16.04 6.18
CA ILE A 130 -14.42 -17.49 5.94
C ILE A 130 -15.84 -17.91 5.52
N ALA A 131 -16.88 -17.35 6.14
CA ALA A 131 -18.28 -17.60 5.82
C ALA A 131 -18.73 -16.93 4.50
N GLN A 132 -17.87 -16.12 3.88
CA GLN A 132 -18.13 -15.40 2.63
C GLN A 132 -19.37 -14.48 2.72
N ASP A 133 -19.47 -13.69 3.80
CA ASP A 133 -20.58 -12.76 4.00
C ASP A 133 -20.59 -11.66 2.92
N THR A 134 -21.46 -11.84 1.93
CA THR A 134 -21.59 -10.94 0.78
C THR A 134 -22.13 -9.57 1.16
N ALA A 135 -22.93 -9.44 2.23
CA ALA A 135 -23.44 -8.16 2.69
C ALA A 135 -22.32 -7.31 3.32
N LEU A 136 -21.36 -7.94 4.01
CA LEU A 136 -20.16 -7.27 4.49
C LEU A 136 -19.23 -6.86 3.36
N LEU A 137 -19.01 -7.74 2.37
CA LEU A 137 -18.19 -7.41 1.21
C LEU A 137 -18.79 -6.25 0.38
N ASN A 138 -20.11 -6.25 0.21
CA ASN A 138 -20.85 -5.16 -0.42
C ASN A 138 -20.64 -3.83 0.31
N ARG A 139 -20.76 -3.82 1.65
CA ARG A 139 -20.50 -2.62 2.47
C ARG A 139 -19.06 -2.13 2.38
N LEU A 140 -18.08 -3.05 2.32
CA LEU A 140 -16.69 -2.68 2.05
C LEU A 140 -16.59 -2.01 0.68
N GLY A 141 -17.13 -2.64 -0.38
CA GLY A 141 -17.09 -2.11 -1.74
C GLY A 141 -17.72 -0.73 -1.86
N ASP A 142 -18.83 -0.47 -1.15
CA ASP A 142 -19.44 0.86 -1.08
C ASP A 142 -18.52 1.86 -0.36
N ARG A 143 -17.84 1.41 0.71
CA ARG A 143 -16.94 2.24 1.54
C ARG A 143 -15.67 2.67 0.80
N VAL A 144 -15.09 1.79 0.00
CA VAL A 144 -13.84 2.02 -0.75
C VAL A 144 -14.06 2.46 -2.20
N GLY A 145 -15.32 2.56 -2.64
CA GLY A 145 -15.68 3.08 -3.97
C GLY A 145 -15.64 2.05 -5.11
N TRP A 146 -15.55 0.76 -4.79
CA TRP A 146 -15.66 -0.34 -5.76
C TRP A 146 -17.09 -0.60 -6.22
N ARG A 147 -18.08 -0.09 -5.49
CA ARG A 147 -19.50 -0.22 -5.81
C ARG A 147 -20.18 1.14 -5.89
N GLN A 148 -21.10 1.25 -6.84
CA GLN A 148 -21.97 2.41 -6.99
C GLN A 148 -23.35 1.96 -7.43
N ASN A 149 -24.41 2.51 -6.85
CA ASN A 149 -25.80 2.16 -7.18
C ASN A 149 -26.08 0.64 -7.10
N ASN A 150 -25.52 -0.04 -6.09
CA ASN A 150 -25.59 -1.49 -5.89
C ASN A 150 -24.91 -2.35 -6.98
N GLN A 151 -24.09 -1.75 -7.84
CA GLN A 151 -23.35 -2.46 -8.89
C GLN A 151 -21.85 -2.38 -8.63
N TRP A 152 -21.16 -3.51 -8.79
CA TRP A 152 -19.71 -3.57 -8.80
C TRP A 152 -19.18 -2.88 -10.06
N ARG A 153 -18.18 -2.02 -9.85
CA ARG A 153 -17.48 -1.32 -10.93
C ARG A 153 -16.34 -2.19 -11.42
N THR A 154 -16.08 -2.16 -12.72
CA THR A 154 -14.86 -2.79 -13.25
C THR A 154 -13.64 -1.97 -12.82
N HIS A 155 -12.51 -2.62 -12.62
CA HIS A 155 -11.27 -1.95 -12.18
C HIS A 155 -10.84 -0.83 -13.16
N ASP A 156 -11.14 -0.98 -14.46
CA ASP A 156 -10.92 0.03 -15.50
C ASP A 156 -11.66 1.36 -15.26
N GLN A 157 -12.69 1.37 -14.40
CA GLN A 157 -13.45 2.57 -14.07
C GLN A 157 -12.82 3.37 -12.92
N ALA A 158 -11.77 2.86 -12.27
CA ALA A 158 -11.07 3.59 -11.23
C ALA A 158 -10.19 4.69 -11.86
N ARG A 159 -10.18 5.89 -11.27
CA ARG A 159 -9.46 7.04 -11.84
C ARG A 159 -7.95 6.96 -11.62
N HIS A 160 -7.52 6.20 -10.61
CA HIS A 160 -6.14 6.01 -10.22
C HIS A 160 -5.51 7.33 -9.78
N ASP A 161 -6.24 8.02 -8.91
CA ASP A 161 -5.85 9.30 -8.34
C ASP A 161 -5.66 9.18 -6.82
N LEU A 162 -4.77 10.00 -6.27
CA LEU A 162 -4.57 10.08 -4.82
C LEU A 162 -5.80 10.57 -4.08
N ASP A 163 -6.73 11.28 -4.75
CA ASP A 163 -7.99 11.76 -4.21
C ASP A 163 -9.10 10.70 -4.15
N ASP A 164 -8.91 9.54 -4.79
CA ASP A 164 -9.89 8.45 -4.75
C ASP A 164 -10.14 7.93 -3.31
N PRO A 165 -11.29 7.30 -3.02
CA PRO A 165 -11.66 6.93 -1.65
C PRO A 165 -10.59 6.12 -0.92
N VAL A 166 -10.39 6.39 0.38
CA VAL A 166 -9.43 5.64 1.21
C VAL A 166 -9.67 4.13 1.09
N GLY A 167 -8.59 3.37 0.90
CA GLY A 167 -8.64 1.92 0.69
C GLY A 167 -9.04 1.46 -0.72
N CYS A 168 -9.29 2.38 -1.67
CA CYS A 168 -9.66 1.99 -3.04
C CYS A 168 -8.58 1.11 -3.71
N TYR A 169 -7.29 1.37 -3.44
CA TYR A 169 -6.18 0.62 -4.03
C TYR A 169 -5.40 -0.23 -3.02
N PRO A 170 -4.78 -1.33 -3.46
CA PRO A 170 -4.86 -1.93 -4.80
C PRO A 170 -6.25 -2.54 -5.10
N VAL A 171 -6.80 -2.34 -6.30
CA VAL A 171 -8.13 -2.84 -6.71
C VAL A 171 -8.06 -4.00 -7.70
N ILE A 172 -7.09 -3.98 -8.61
CA ILE A 172 -7.05 -4.92 -9.74
C ILE A 172 -6.95 -6.37 -9.25
N TRP A 173 -6.25 -6.64 -8.14
CA TRP A 173 -6.14 -7.97 -7.56
C TRP A 173 -7.50 -8.62 -7.23
N TRP A 174 -8.50 -7.82 -6.87
CA TRP A 174 -9.83 -8.30 -6.50
C TRP A 174 -10.69 -8.67 -7.71
N ASP A 175 -10.30 -8.25 -8.91
CA ASP A 175 -10.96 -8.66 -10.15
C ASP A 175 -10.45 -10.05 -10.57
N SER A 176 -11.19 -11.05 -10.10
CA SER A 176 -10.93 -12.47 -10.35
C SER A 176 -12.12 -13.10 -11.05
N PRO A 177 -11.90 -13.98 -12.04
CA PRO A 177 -12.98 -14.74 -12.68
C PRO A 177 -13.69 -15.71 -11.73
N TYR A 178 -13.10 -16.00 -10.56
CA TYR A 178 -13.75 -16.73 -9.48
C TYR A 178 -14.71 -15.87 -8.62
N GLY A 179 -14.82 -14.58 -8.92
CA GLY A 179 -15.68 -13.60 -8.25
C GLY A 179 -15.37 -13.46 -6.76
N ASP A 180 -16.43 -13.20 -5.99
CA ASP A 180 -16.37 -12.93 -4.54
C ASP A 180 -15.66 -14.01 -3.72
N LYS A 181 -15.54 -15.24 -4.22
CA LYS A 181 -14.87 -16.33 -3.50
C LYS A 181 -13.38 -16.05 -3.31
N MET A 182 -12.67 -15.63 -4.37
CA MET A 182 -11.23 -15.34 -4.29
C MET A 182 -10.96 -14.14 -3.36
N VAL A 183 -11.83 -13.14 -3.40
CA VAL A 183 -11.81 -11.98 -2.50
C VAL A 183 -11.85 -12.43 -1.03
N ASN A 184 -12.75 -13.34 -0.69
CA ASN A 184 -12.88 -13.83 0.69
C ASN A 184 -11.69 -14.69 1.14
N TYR A 185 -11.11 -15.53 0.28
CA TYR A 185 -9.88 -16.27 0.60
C TYR A 185 -8.70 -15.32 0.85
N PHE A 186 -8.58 -14.27 0.04
CA PHE A 186 -7.50 -13.30 0.22
C PHE A 186 -7.72 -12.45 1.48
N LEU A 187 -8.94 -11.97 1.75
CA LEU A 187 -9.28 -11.30 3.02
C LEU A 187 -8.95 -12.18 4.23
N THR A 188 -9.32 -13.46 4.18
CA THR A 188 -8.96 -14.45 5.21
C THR A 188 -7.44 -14.51 5.37
N ARG A 189 -6.69 -14.51 4.26
CA ARG A 189 -5.24 -14.50 4.32
C ARG A 189 -4.69 -13.24 4.99
N LEU A 190 -5.22 -12.06 4.65
CA LEU A 190 -4.83 -10.79 5.26
C LEU A 190 -5.02 -10.80 6.78
N PHE A 191 -6.15 -11.32 7.27
CA PHE A 191 -6.38 -11.53 8.71
C PHE A 191 -5.31 -12.44 9.34
N THR A 192 -5.06 -13.62 8.74
CA THR A 192 -4.08 -14.58 9.31
C THR A 192 -2.64 -14.06 9.27
N CYS A 193 -2.34 -13.15 8.34
CA CYS A 193 -1.05 -12.49 8.26
C CYS A 193 -0.91 -11.31 9.23
N GLY A 194 -1.98 -10.94 9.95
CA GLY A 194 -1.97 -9.83 10.91
C GLY A 194 -1.63 -8.49 10.26
N LEU A 195 -2.12 -8.27 9.04
CA LEU A 195 -2.14 -6.93 8.44
C LEU A 195 -3.18 -6.03 9.13
#